data_AF-A0A1Z3LXJ6-F1
#
_entry.id   AF-A0A1Z3LXJ6-F1
#
_cell.length_a   1.000
_cell.length_b   1.000
_cell.length_c   1.000
_cell.angle_alpha   90.00
_cell.angle_beta   90.00
_cell.angle_gamma   90.00
#
_symmetry.space_group_name_H-M   'P 1'
#
loop_
_entity.id
_entity.type
_entity.pdbx_description
1 polymer ?
#
loop_
_entity_poly.entity_id
_entity_poly.type
_entity_poly.pdbx_seq_one_letter_code
_entity_poly.pdbx_strand_id
1 'polypeptide(L)'
;MRLNLIPASGALTLAAALMACGPAPAEAPAAAPKAEDAAAAAPATAPAVAERSADFRRTDPAQADLKLIEEGAEWRVLIRAGGLPNGGATAADCELQARGAQDRDDVIHAKVIPFEGEVNELTAADIGADAPVVKVRVGPEGAFVEDSTAANRFCGMGSDISGFYSRTQTPD
;
A
#
# COMPACT_ATOMS: atom_id res chain seq x y z
N MET A 1 -1.30 -41.34 38.40
CA MET A 1 -2.67 -41.58 37.91
C MET A 1 -2.63 -41.58 36.38
N ARG A 2 -2.97 -42.74 35.82
CA ARG A 2 -3.38 -43.10 34.44
C ARG A 2 -2.88 -42.28 33.24
N LEU A 3 -1.97 -42.91 32.49
CA LEU A 3 -1.80 -42.84 31.04
C LEU A 3 -3.05 -43.34 30.31
N ASN A 4 -3.28 -42.89 29.06
CA ASN A 4 -3.95 -43.59 27.94
C ASN A 4 -3.44 -42.92 26.64
N LEU A 5 -2.47 -43.45 25.87
CA LEU A 5 -2.49 -44.53 24.86
C LEU A 5 -3.62 -44.49 23.79
N ILE A 6 -3.19 -44.11 22.56
CA ILE A 6 -3.45 -44.56 21.15
C ILE A 6 -4.15 -45.94 20.98
N PRO A 7 -4.60 -46.48 19.80
CA PRO A 7 -4.57 -46.05 18.37
C PRO A 7 -5.80 -46.52 17.49
N ALA A 8 -5.58 -46.62 16.16
CA ALA A 8 -6.23 -47.48 15.14
C ALA A 8 -7.25 -46.81 14.19
N SER A 9 -7.44 -47.15 12.91
CA SER A 9 -6.76 -48.00 11.90
C SER A 9 -7.58 -47.95 10.60
N GLY A 10 -6.94 -48.19 9.44
CA GLY A 10 -7.54 -48.81 8.23
C GLY A 10 -8.16 -47.84 7.20
N ALA A 11 -8.14 -48.08 5.88
CA ALA A 11 -7.80 -49.30 5.15
C ALA A 11 -7.47 -49.02 3.66
N LEU A 12 -6.75 -50.00 3.08
CA LEU A 12 -6.44 -50.27 1.67
C LEU A 12 -7.64 -50.13 0.70
N THR A 13 -7.34 -49.81 -0.57
CA THR A 13 -7.73 -50.66 -1.71
C THR A 13 -6.77 -50.50 -2.92
N LEU A 14 -6.20 -51.63 -3.33
CA LEU A 14 -5.52 -51.91 -4.60
C LEU A 14 -6.54 -52.50 -5.59
N ALA A 15 -6.33 -52.30 -6.90
CA ALA A 15 -6.67 -53.18 -8.05
C ALA A 15 -7.05 -52.33 -9.28
N ALA A 16 -6.85 -52.70 -10.54
CA ALA A 16 -6.05 -53.73 -11.21
C ALA A 16 -6.07 -53.40 -12.72
N ALA A 17 -5.06 -53.89 -13.44
CA ALA A 17 -4.81 -53.71 -14.86
C ALA A 17 -5.84 -54.42 -15.78
N LEU A 18 -5.88 -54.01 -17.05
CA LEU A 18 -6.24 -54.87 -18.18
C LEU A 18 -5.44 -54.50 -19.45
N MET A 19 -4.80 -55.53 -20.00
CA MET A 19 -3.99 -55.60 -21.22
C MET A 19 -4.80 -56.41 -22.26
N ALA A 20 -4.71 -56.11 -23.58
CA ALA A 20 -4.46 -57.09 -24.68
C ALA A 20 -4.95 -56.68 -26.11
N CYS A 21 -4.03 -56.83 -27.09
CA CYS A 21 -4.07 -57.38 -28.47
C CYS A 21 -4.98 -56.89 -29.64
N GLY A 22 -4.34 -56.22 -30.64
CA GLY A 22 -4.26 -56.44 -32.13
C GLY A 22 -5.52 -56.52 -33.05
N PRO A 23 -5.43 -56.47 -34.42
CA PRO A 23 -4.30 -56.32 -35.38
C PRO A 23 -4.45 -55.20 -36.48
N ALA A 24 -3.45 -55.03 -37.36
CA ALA A 24 -3.33 -54.06 -38.49
C ALA A 24 -4.07 -54.52 -39.80
N PRO A 25 -4.27 -53.74 -40.92
CA PRO A 25 -3.21 -53.11 -41.75
C PRO A 25 -3.53 -51.79 -42.56
N ALA A 26 -2.45 -51.24 -43.13
CA ALA A 26 -2.23 -50.43 -44.36
C ALA A 26 -3.35 -49.58 -45.04
N GLU A 27 -3.06 -48.30 -45.31
CA GLU A 27 -2.87 -47.69 -46.66
C GLU A 27 -2.59 -46.19 -46.53
N ALA A 28 -1.65 -45.68 -47.34
CA ALA A 28 -1.49 -44.25 -47.64
C ALA A 28 -2.08 -44.00 -49.04
N PRO A 29 -2.66 -42.83 -49.34
CA PRO A 29 -1.78 -41.74 -49.79
C PRO A 29 -2.22 -40.30 -49.42
N ALA A 30 -1.20 -39.44 -49.40
CA ALA A 30 -1.12 -38.00 -49.63
C ALA A 30 -2.40 -37.12 -49.68
N ALA A 31 -2.43 -36.11 -48.80
CA ALA A 31 -2.73 -34.72 -49.16
C ALA A 31 -2.23 -33.76 -48.05
N ALA A 32 -1.23 -32.95 -48.36
CA ALA A 32 -1.13 -31.61 -47.75
C ALA A 32 -2.05 -30.67 -48.58
N PRO A 33 -2.45 -29.45 -48.14
CA PRO A 33 -1.93 -28.65 -47.02
C PRO A 33 -3.00 -27.89 -46.20
N LYS A 34 -2.63 -27.35 -45.03
CA LYS A 34 -2.69 -25.90 -44.73
C LYS A 34 -2.24 -25.64 -43.29
N ALA A 35 -1.39 -24.64 -43.17
CA ALA A 35 -0.97 -24.06 -41.91
C ALA A 35 -2.18 -23.44 -41.20
N GLU A 36 -2.47 -23.92 -40.00
CA GLU A 36 -3.13 -23.10 -38.99
C GLU A 36 -2.05 -22.75 -37.97
N ASP A 37 -1.58 -21.52 -38.08
CA ASP A 37 -0.71 -20.87 -37.11
C ASP A 37 -1.48 -20.79 -35.79
N ALA A 38 -1.28 -21.77 -34.92
CA ALA A 38 -1.70 -21.68 -33.54
C ALA A 38 -0.73 -20.74 -32.81
N ALA A 39 -0.88 -19.44 -33.08
CA ALA A 39 -0.33 -18.41 -32.22
C ALA A 39 -0.97 -18.61 -30.84
N ALA A 40 -0.25 -19.28 -29.95
CA ALA A 40 -0.53 -19.31 -28.54
C ALA A 40 -0.56 -17.85 -28.08
N ALA A 41 -1.76 -17.33 -27.83
CA ALA A 41 -1.92 -16.00 -27.26
C ALA A 41 -1.19 -16.00 -25.91
N ALA A 42 -0.05 -15.31 -25.87
CA ALA A 42 0.65 -15.06 -24.63
C ALA A 42 -0.32 -14.38 -23.66
N PRO A 43 -0.32 -14.75 -22.37
CA PRO A 43 -1.18 -14.08 -21.40
C PRO A 43 -0.84 -12.60 -21.42
N ALA A 44 -1.86 -11.77 -21.67
CA ALA A 44 -1.71 -10.33 -21.56
C ALA A 44 -1.36 -10.02 -20.10
N THR A 45 -0.11 -9.62 -19.86
CA THR A 45 0.29 -9.04 -18.59
C THR A 45 -0.58 -7.80 -18.39
N ALA A 46 -1.49 -7.87 -17.41
CA ALA A 46 -2.27 -6.71 -17.02
C ALA A 46 -1.30 -5.56 -16.70
N PRO A 47 -1.57 -4.33 -17.17
CA PRO A 47 -0.70 -3.20 -16.86
C PRO A 47 -0.58 -3.11 -15.34
N ALA A 48 0.67 -3.02 -14.86
CA ALA A 48 0.91 -2.66 -13.47
C ALA A 48 0.20 -1.32 -13.24
N VAL A 49 -0.72 -1.27 -12.28
CA VAL A 49 -1.31 -0.01 -11.84
C VAL A 49 -0.15 0.83 -11.36
N ALA A 50 0.14 1.94 -12.07
CA ALA A 50 1.19 2.84 -11.64
C ALA A 50 0.83 3.34 -10.23
N GLU A 51 1.73 3.16 -9.27
CA GLU A 51 1.57 3.75 -7.95
C GLU A 51 1.41 5.26 -8.13
N ARG A 52 0.24 5.79 -7.78
CA ARG A 52 0.00 7.23 -7.85
C ARG A 52 0.62 7.87 -6.62
N SER A 53 1.56 8.79 -6.85
CA SER A 53 2.10 9.65 -5.80
C SER A 53 1.87 11.11 -6.11
N ALA A 54 1.73 11.92 -5.07
CA ALA A 54 1.66 13.37 -5.20
C ALA A 54 2.48 14.03 -4.08
N ASP A 55 3.32 14.97 -4.46
CA ASP A 55 4.16 15.74 -3.56
C ASP A 55 3.64 17.19 -3.40
N PHE A 56 3.66 17.67 -2.17
CA PHE A 56 3.16 18.99 -1.77
C PHE A 56 4.10 19.65 -0.76
N ARG A 57 4.09 20.98 -0.71
CA ARG A 57 4.92 21.78 0.19
C ARG A 57 4.16 22.97 0.76
N ARG A 58 4.38 23.24 2.05
CA ARG A 58 3.97 24.46 2.75
C ARG A 58 5.23 25.25 3.13
N THR A 59 5.23 26.56 2.92
CA THR A 59 6.36 27.44 3.29
C THR A 59 6.08 28.31 4.51
N ASP A 60 4.80 28.62 4.75
CA ASP A 60 4.33 29.48 5.82
C ASP A 60 3.26 28.75 6.65
N PRO A 61 3.22 28.91 7.98
CA PRO A 61 4.14 29.69 8.81
C PRO A 61 5.51 29.01 9.03
N ALA A 62 5.63 27.73 8.70
CA ALA A 62 6.86 26.95 8.74
C ALA A 62 6.92 25.99 7.56
N GLN A 63 8.14 25.64 7.15
CA GLN A 63 8.36 24.66 6.10
C GLN A 63 7.79 23.29 6.49
N ALA A 64 7.04 22.69 5.58
CA ALA A 64 6.58 21.32 5.70
C ALA A 64 6.42 20.68 4.32
N ASP A 65 6.73 19.40 4.24
CA ASP A 65 6.54 18.54 3.09
C ASP A 65 5.44 17.52 3.37
N LEU A 66 4.61 17.27 2.37
CA LEU A 66 3.56 16.26 2.39
C LEU A 66 3.72 15.41 1.14
N LYS A 67 3.81 14.09 1.33
CA LYS A 67 3.76 13.10 0.25
C LYS A 67 2.57 12.17 0.45
N LEU A 68 1.80 12.02 -0.60
CA LEU A 68 0.70 11.06 -0.68
C LEU A 68 1.12 9.93 -1.62
N ILE A 69 0.98 8.69 -1.17
CA ILE A 69 1.26 7.48 -1.96
C ILE A 69 0.01 6.61 -1.93
N GLU A 70 -0.54 6.29 -3.09
CA GLU A 70 -1.66 5.35 -3.18
C GLU A 70 -1.16 3.91 -2.97
N GLU A 71 -1.76 3.23 -2.00
CA GLU A 71 -1.49 1.85 -1.64
C GLU A 71 -2.79 1.04 -1.75
N GLY A 72 -3.14 0.60 -2.97
CA GLY A 72 -4.37 -0.13 -3.23
C GLY A 72 -5.61 0.76 -3.06
N ALA A 73 -6.39 0.55 -2.01
CA ALA A 73 -7.61 1.33 -1.73
C ALA A 73 -7.39 2.42 -0.66
N GLU A 74 -6.18 2.54 -0.13
CA GLU A 74 -5.82 3.52 0.89
C GLU A 74 -4.68 4.40 0.41
N TRP A 75 -4.50 5.53 1.09
CA TRP A 75 -3.36 6.42 0.90
C TRP A 75 -2.44 6.33 2.11
N ARG A 76 -1.14 6.20 1.85
CA ARG A 76 -0.12 6.54 2.83
C ARG A 76 0.15 8.04 2.76
N VAL A 77 0.10 8.67 3.93
CA VAL A 77 0.35 10.09 4.16
C VAL A 77 1.68 10.19 4.89
N LEU A 78 2.67 10.84 4.29
CA LEU A 78 3.96 11.11 4.90
C LEU A 78 4.10 12.62 5.06
N ILE A 79 4.29 13.08 6.30
CA ILE A 79 4.45 14.50 6.62
C ILE A 79 5.79 14.69 7.29
N ARG A 80 6.57 15.67 6.83
CA ARG A 80 7.73 16.22 7.53
C ARG A 80 7.52 17.71 7.74
N ALA A 81 7.52 18.17 8.98
CA ALA A 81 7.22 19.57 9.31
C ALA A 81 8.21 20.15 10.32
N GLY A 82 8.44 21.45 10.23
CA GLY A 82 9.13 22.21 11.28
C GLY A 82 8.19 22.82 12.30
N GLY A 83 8.78 23.15 13.45
CA GLY A 83 8.16 24.02 14.43
C GLY A 83 7.80 25.40 13.86
N LEU A 84 6.72 25.96 14.37
CA LEU A 84 6.37 27.36 14.13
C LEU A 84 7.56 28.25 14.53
N PRO A 85 7.92 29.26 13.71
CA PRO A 85 9.10 30.06 13.95
C PRO A 85 9.02 30.79 15.30
N ASN A 86 9.92 30.42 16.22
CA ASN A 86 10.18 31.13 17.48
C ASN A 86 11.55 31.86 17.44
N GLY A 87 12.03 32.19 16.24
CA GLY A 87 13.38 32.69 15.98
C GLY A 87 13.99 32.06 14.72
N GLY A 88 15.21 32.45 14.35
CA GLY A 88 15.86 32.01 13.12
C GLY A 88 16.13 30.49 13.08
N ALA A 89 15.66 29.83 12.02
CA ALA A 89 15.91 28.43 11.64
C ALA A 89 15.38 27.36 12.62
N THR A 90 14.06 27.22 12.73
CA THR A 90 13.46 26.02 13.35
C THR A 90 13.54 24.86 12.36
N ALA A 91 14.32 23.82 12.67
CA ALA A 91 14.46 22.64 11.82
C ALA A 91 13.15 21.85 11.74
N ALA A 92 12.99 21.07 10.66
CA ALA A 92 11.92 20.07 10.57
C ALA A 92 12.17 18.92 11.56
N ASP A 93 11.56 19.01 12.74
CA ASP A 93 11.71 18.08 13.86
C ASP A 93 10.51 17.14 14.03
N CYS A 94 9.57 17.16 13.08
CA CYS A 94 8.37 16.34 13.08
C CYS A 94 8.36 15.46 11.82
N GLU A 95 8.37 14.15 11.98
CA GLU A 95 7.84 13.22 10.97
C GLU A 95 6.61 12.51 11.51
N LEU A 96 5.64 12.33 10.62
CA LEU A 96 4.45 11.53 10.84
C LEU A 96 4.13 10.71 9.60
N GLN A 97 3.77 9.45 9.82
CA GLN A 97 3.18 8.60 8.82
C GLN A 97 1.78 8.17 9.24
N ALA A 98 0.84 8.23 8.32
CA ALA A 98 -0.53 7.82 8.53
C ALA A 98 -1.05 7.05 7.32
N ARG A 99 -2.11 6.26 7.51
CA ARG A 99 -2.78 5.55 6.42
C ARG A 99 -4.29 5.62 6.57
N GLY A 100 -5.00 5.80 5.44
CA GLY A 100 -6.44 5.63 5.39
C GLY A 100 -7.04 5.83 4.02
N ALA A 101 -8.33 5.51 3.90
CA ALA A 101 -9.09 5.66 2.68
C ALA A 101 -9.42 7.13 2.37
N GLN A 102 -9.53 7.44 1.08
CA GLN A 102 -10.11 8.69 0.60
C GLN A 102 -11.62 8.52 0.46
N ASP A 103 -12.38 9.50 0.94
CA ASP A 103 -13.83 9.53 0.80
C ASP A 103 -14.29 10.17 -0.52
N ARG A 104 -15.61 10.19 -0.71
CA ARG A 104 -16.29 10.76 -1.88
C ARG A 104 -16.17 12.27 -2.03
N ASP A 105 -15.69 12.97 -0.99
CA ASP A 105 -15.52 14.42 -0.97
C ASP A 105 -14.02 14.79 -1.03
N ASP A 106 -13.19 13.87 -1.54
CA ASP A 106 -11.74 13.98 -1.72
C ASP A 106 -10.94 14.17 -0.41
N VAL A 107 -11.48 13.71 0.72
CA VAL A 107 -10.80 13.76 2.02
C VAL A 107 -10.24 12.38 2.39
N ILE A 108 -8.93 12.31 2.62
CA ILE A 108 -8.25 11.16 3.18
C ILE A 108 -8.38 11.21 4.70
N HIS A 109 -8.93 10.17 5.33
CA HIS A 109 -9.01 10.04 6.79
C HIS A 109 -7.94 9.07 7.28
N ALA A 110 -6.73 9.56 7.50
CA ALA A 110 -5.56 8.72 7.76
C ALA A 110 -5.27 8.60 9.26
N LYS A 111 -5.20 7.38 9.78
CA LYS A 111 -4.76 7.10 11.16
C LYS A 111 -3.24 7.03 11.21
N VAL A 112 -2.63 7.62 12.24
CA VAL A 112 -1.18 7.49 12.48
C VAL A 112 -0.81 6.01 12.61
N ILE A 113 0.25 5.60 11.90
CA ILE A 113 0.75 4.22 11.90
C ILE A 113 2.17 4.17 12.46
N PRO A 114 2.62 2.99 12.95
CA PRO A 114 4.02 2.82 13.33
C PRO A 114 4.95 3.00 12.15
N PHE A 115 6.11 3.63 12.38
CA PHE A 115 7.14 3.81 11.37
C PHE A 115 8.53 4.04 11.97
N GLU A 116 9.55 3.79 11.17
CA GLU A 116 10.93 4.23 11.39
C GLU A 116 11.23 5.32 10.37
N GLY A 117 11.54 6.52 10.85
CA GLY A 117 11.80 7.72 10.04
C GLY A 117 13.26 8.16 10.12
N GLU A 118 13.58 9.28 9.48
CA GLU A 118 14.95 9.83 9.54
C GLU A 118 15.17 10.64 10.82
N VAL A 119 14.14 11.34 11.32
CA VAL A 119 14.24 12.19 12.52
C VAL A 119 13.62 11.58 13.78
N ASN A 120 12.66 10.66 13.65
CA ASN A 120 12.02 9.96 14.77
C ASN A 120 11.44 8.60 14.33
N GLU A 121 11.11 7.78 15.32
CA GLU A 121 10.37 6.54 15.16
C GLU A 121 9.12 6.57 16.04
N LEU A 122 8.06 5.88 15.61
CA LEU A 122 6.87 5.64 16.43
C LEU A 122 6.51 4.16 16.38
N THR A 123 6.39 3.54 17.55
CA THR A 123 5.88 2.18 17.67
C THR A 123 4.37 2.16 17.87
N ALA A 124 3.76 0.99 17.70
CA ALA A 124 2.34 0.81 18.04
C ALA A 124 2.05 1.09 19.53
N ALA A 125 3.02 0.89 20.42
CA ALA A 125 2.88 1.18 21.84
C ALA A 125 2.83 2.68 22.11
N ASP A 126 3.64 3.48 21.42
CA ASP A 126 3.67 4.95 21.55
C ASP A 126 2.35 5.57 21.07
N ILE A 127 1.82 5.03 19.97
CA ILE A 127 0.54 5.46 19.37
C ILE A 127 -0.65 5.07 20.25
N GLY A 128 -0.60 3.89 20.85
CA GLY A 128 -1.69 3.35 21.67
C GLY A 128 -2.92 2.95 20.84
N ALA A 129 -3.99 2.54 21.54
CA ALA A 129 -5.21 2.04 20.89
C ALA A 129 -6.00 3.12 20.13
N ASP A 130 -5.93 4.37 20.61
CA ASP A 130 -6.63 5.51 20.04
C ASP A 130 -5.68 6.34 19.17
N ALA A 131 -5.34 5.78 18.01
CA ALA A 131 -4.48 6.46 17.03
C ALA A 131 -5.16 7.75 16.53
N PRO A 132 -4.49 8.92 16.62
CA PRO A 132 -4.98 10.16 16.02
C PRO A 132 -5.26 10.01 14.52
N VAL A 133 -6.27 10.75 14.05
CA VAL A 133 -6.61 10.84 12.62
C VAL A 133 -6.16 12.19 12.09
N VAL A 134 -5.37 12.16 11.02
CA VAL A 134 -5.03 13.31 10.20
C VAL A 134 -5.95 13.31 8.97
N LYS A 135 -6.61 14.43 8.71
CA LYS A 135 -7.46 14.57 7.52
C LYS A 135 -6.71 15.35 6.45
N VAL A 136 -6.74 14.86 5.21
CA VAL A 136 -6.10 15.52 4.08
C VAL A 136 -7.12 15.69 2.96
N ARG A 137 -7.55 16.93 2.71
CA ARG A 137 -8.42 17.28 1.57
C ARG A 137 -7.55 17.59 0.37
N VAL A 138 -7.67 16.81 -0.70
CA VAL A 138 -6.84 16.97 -1.90
C VAL A 138 -7.61 17.75 -2.97
N GLY A 139 -6.98 18.76 -3.54
CA GLY A 139 -7.49 19.55 -4.66
C GLY A 139 -6.50 19.64 -5.82
N PRO A 140 -6.87 20.34 -6.90
CA PRO A 140 -5.99 20.51 -8.06
C PRO A 140 -4.70 21.27 -7.69
N GLU A 141 -4.84 22.38 -6.96
CA GLU A 141 -3.72 23.28 -6.62
C GLU A 141 -2.86 22.79 -5.44
N GLY A 142 -3.38 21.88 -4.62
CA GLY A 142 -2.69 21.46 -3.40
C GLY A 142 -3.53 20.57 -2.50
N ALA A 143 -3.10 20.43 -1.26
CA ALA A 143 -3.78 19.67 -0.23
C ALA A 143 -3.91 20.49 1.06
N PHE A 144 -5.03 20.34 1.76
CA PHE A 144 -5.24 20.96 3.06
C PHE A 144 -5.24 19.88 4.15
N VAL A 145 -4.31 20.01 5.09
CA VAL A 145 -4.15 19.10 6.22
C VAL A 145 -4.87 19.67 7.44
N GLU A 146 -5.75 18.88 8.05
CA GLU A 146 -6.36 19.17 9.34
C GLU A 146 -5.84 18.15 10.36
N ASP A 147 -5.03 18.61 11.32
CA ASP A 147 -4.63 17.85 12.49
C ASP A 147 -5.30 18.41 13.75
N SER A 148 -5.67 17.52 14.66
CA SER A 148 -6.27 17.88 15.95
C SER A 148 -5.39 17.52 17.14
N THR A 149 -4.53 16.50 17.00
CA THR A 149 -3.80 15.94 18.16
C THR A 149 -2.49 15.24 17.80
N ALA A 150 -2.23 14.88 16.53
CA ALA A 150 -1.08 14.07 16.15
C ALA A 150 0.23 14.82 16.34
N ALA A 151 0.35 16.06 15.84
CA ALA A 151 1.56 16.85 15.96
C ALA A 151 1.87 17.18 17.43
N ASN A 152 0.86 17.59 18.20
CA ASN A 152 1.03 17.87 19.64
C ASN A 152 1.50 16.64 20.44
N ARG A 153 1.08 15.45 20.03
CA ARG A 153 1.40 14.22 20.77
C ARG A 153 2.75 13.61 20.39
N PHE A 154 3.11 13.68 19.11
CA PHE A 154 4.23 12.90 18.57
C PHE A 154 5.36 13.75 17.98
N CYS A 155 5.18 15.06 17.88
CA CYS A 155 6.19 15.97 17.38
C CYS A 155 6.73 16.91 18.47
N GLY A 156 7.85 17.56 18.18
CA GLY A 156 8.50 18.52 19.07
C GLY A 156 7.60 19.70 19.46
N MET A 157 8.01 20.43 20.51
CA MET A 157 7.24 21.59 20.97
C MET A 157 7.13 22.64 19.86
N GLY A 158 5.89 22.93 19.47
CA GLY A 158 5.57 23.95 18.47
C GLY A 158 5.53 23.44 17.03
N SER A 159 5.73 22.15 16.78
CA SER A 159 5.46 21.55 15.47
C SER A 159 3.98 21.68 15.13
N ASP A 160 3.70 22.16 13.92
CA ASP A 160 2.36 22.25 13.36
C ASP A 160 2.37 21.65 11.96
N ILE A 161 1.45 20.73 11.71
CA ILE A 161 1.28 20.08 10.40
C ILE A 161 0.06 20.58 9.64
N SER A 162 -0.79 21.41 10.27
CA SER A 162 -2.07 21.82 9.71
C SER A 162 -1.94 22.94 8.69
N GLY A 163 -2.84 22.99 7.71
CA GLY A 163 -2.92 24.07 6.73
C GLY A 163 -2.68 23.61 5.30
N PHE A 164 -2.44 24.58 4.43
CA PHE A 164 -2.37 24.35 2.99
C PHE A 164 -0.95 24.02 2.52
N TYR A 165 -0.83 22.96 1.72
CA TYR A 165 0.39 22.53 1.05
C TYR A 165 0.16 22.67 -0.46
N SER A 166 0.95 23.51 -1.12
CA SER A 166 0.91 23.69 -2.56
C SER A 166 1.50 22.47 -3.27
N ARG A 167 0.88 22.05 -4.38
CA ARG A 167 1.40 20.94 -5.19
C ARG A 167 2.75 21.31 -5.80
N THR A 168 3.74 20.40 -5.74
CA THR A 168 5.09 20.65 -6.30
C THR A 168 5.31 20.03 -7.68
N GLN A 169 4.40 19.16 -8.11
CA GLN A 169 4.40 18.52 -9.43
C GLN A 169 3.23 19.05 -10.25
N THR A 170 3.47 19.38 -11.52
CA THR A 170 2.36 19.59 -12.46
C THR A 170 1.79 18.20 -12.78
N PRO A 171 0.46 17.98 -12.65
CA PRO A 171 -0.15 16.75 -13.14
C PRO A 171 0.08 16.66 -14.66
N ASP A 172 0.56 15.51 -15.14
CA ASP A 172 0.68 15.21 -16.57
C ASP A 172 -0.70 15.13 -17.26
#